data_AF-E6Z116-F1
#
_entry.id   AF-E6Z116-F1
#
_cell.length_a   1.000
_cell.length_b   1.000
_cell.length_c   1.000
_cell.angle_alpha   90.00
_cell.angle_beta   90.00
_cell.angle_gamma   90.00
#
_symmetry.space_group_name_H-M   'P 1'
#
loop_
_entity.id
_entity.type
_entity.pdbx_description
1 polymer ?
#
loop_
_entity_poly.entity_id
_entity_poly.type
_entity_poly.pdbx_seq_one_letter_code
_entity_poly.pdbx_strand_id
1 'polypeptide(L)' 'MRWGGTDMTMTLDDVKILQVTKGVSMEKGERLMIRENSTINFMGEYGVYVGNGVTSAELNDVTITGKNKGMGVY' A
#
# COMPACT_ATOMS: atom_id res chain seq x y z
N MET A 1 6.64 30.45 -1.61
CA MET A 1 5.37 29.70 -1.45
C MET A 1 5.63 28.24 -1.85
N ARG A 2 5.64 27.31 -0.88
CA ARG A 2 5.73 25.86 -1.15
C ARG A 2 4.30 25.36 -1.35
N TRP A 3 3.95 24.96 -2.57
CA TRP A 3 2.68 24.29 -2.84
C TRP A 3 2.87 22.83 -2.41
N GLY A 4 2.05 22.34 -1.48
CA GLY A 4 2.28 21.08 -0.78
C GLY A 4 2.47 19.87 -1.70
N GLY A 5 3.32 18.92 -1.27
CA GLY A 5 3.37 17.60 -1.92
C GLY A 5 4.58 16.71 -1.65
N THR A 6 5.63 17.13 -0.93
CA THR A 6 6.78 16.25 -0.64
C THR A 6 6.70 15.49 0.68
N ASP A 7 5.89 15.95 1.63
CA ASP A 7 5.96 15.47 3.03
C ASP A 7 4.74 14.61 3.40
N MET A 8 4.11 13.97 2.41
CA MET A 8 2.93 13.13 2.65
C MET A 8 3.38 11.76 3.15
N THR A 9 3.18 11.52 4.44
CA THR A 9 3.32 10.19 5.06
C THR A 9 1.94 9.58 5.28
N MET A 10 1.75 8.34 4.84
CA MET A 10 0.57 7.53 5.07
C MET A 10 0.94 6.36 5.96
N THR A 11 0.19 6.15 7.05
CA THR A 11 0.39 5.05 7.98
C THR A 11 -0.92 4.31 8.20
N LEU A 12 -0.89 2.99 8.05
CA LEU A 12 -2.02 2.08 8.18
C LEU A 12 -1.69 1.01 9.21
N ASP A 13 -2.47 0.94 10.28
CA ASP A 13 -2.26 0.04 11.42
C ASP A 13 -3.45 -0.91 11.54
N ASP A 14 -3.20 -2.21 11.75
CA ASP A 14 -4.24 -3.25 11.93
C ASP A 14 -5.38 -3.17 10.91
N VAL A 15 -5.02 -3.02 9.63
CA VAL A 15 -6.00 -2.89 8.55
C VAL A 15 -6.36 -4.25 7.98
N LYS A 16 -7.65 -4.42 7.65
CA LYS A 16 -8.19 -5.60 6.94
C LYS A 16 -8.87 -5.16 5.66
N ILE A 17 -8.19 -5.35 4.54
CA ILE A 17 -8.69 -5.06 3.21
C ILE A 17 -8.97 -6.40 2.53
N LEU A 18 -10.23 -6.72 2.27
CA LEU A 18 -10.62 -8.06 1.81
C LEU A 18 -11.41 -8.03 0.51
N GLN A 19 -11.13 -8.99 -0.37
CA GLN A 19 -11.87 -9.26 -1.61
C GLN A 19 -11.94 -8.07 -2.58
N VAL A 20 -10.95 -7.18 -2.55
CA VAL A 20 -10.88 -6.00 -3.41
C VAL A 20 -10.16 -6.30 -4.72
N THR A 21 -10.42 -5.52 -5.77
CA THR A 21 -9.64 -5.62 -7.02
C THR A 21 -8.21 -5.08 -6.83
N LYS A 22 -8.06 -3.99 -6.06
CA LYS A 22 -6.79 -3.33 -5.72
C LYS A 22 -6.78 -3.06 -4.23
N GLY A 23 -5.67 -3.35 -3.54
CA GLY A 23 -5.54 -3.05 -2.11
C GLY A 23 -5.14 -1.60 -1.86
N VAL A 24 -3.93 -1.36 -1.37
CA VAL A 24 -3.42 -0.01 -1.10
C VAL A 24 -2.74 0.55 -2.35
N SER A 25 -2.96 1.83 -2.67
CA SER A 25 -2.26 2.52 -3.75
C SER A 25 -1.79 3.88 -3.27
N MET A 26 -0.48 4.14 -3.38
CA MET A 26 0.12 5.45 -3.12
C MET A 26 0.90 5.89 -4.35
N GLU A 27 0.39 6.89 -5.09
CA GLU A 27 1.02 7.34 -6.33
C GLU A 27 2.20 8.29 -6.10
N LYS A 28 2.15 9.10 -5.03
CA LYS A 28 3.19 10.08 -4.66
C LYS A 28 3.21 10.35 -3.16
N GLY A 29 4.38 10.72 -2.64
CA GLY A 29 4.55 11.22 -1.28
C GLY A 29 5.88 10.80 -0.64
N GLU A 30 6.03 11.06 0.65
CA GLU A 30 7.27 10.76 1.36
C GLU A 30 7.33 9.29 1.76
N ARG A 31 6.27 8.76 2.38
CA ARG A 31 6.33 7.44 3.00
C ARG A 31 4.98 6.74 3.03
N LEU A 32 4.97 5.47 2.65
CA LEU A 32 3.90 4.52 2.98
C LEU A 32 4.37 3.62 4.13
N MET A 33 3.58 3.48 5.19
CA MET A 33 3.81 2.52 6.26
C MET A 33 2.55 1.68 6.47
N ILE A 34 2.67 0.36 6.43
CA ILE A 34 1.60 -0.58 6.79
C ILE A 34 2.14 -1.50 7.87
N ARG A 35 1.45 -1.57 9.01
CA ARG A 35 1.92 -2.32 10.17
C ARG A 35 0.81 -2.99 10.96
N GLU A 36 1.23 -3.79 11.95
CA GLU A 36 0.39 -4.44 12.97
C GLU A 36 -0.61 -5.42 12.37
N ASN A 37 -0.23 -6.70 12.25
CA ASN A 37 -1.06 -7.83 11.79
C ASN A 37 -2.04 -7.50 10.66
N SER A 38 -1.61 -6.65 9.74
CA SER A 38 -2.47 -6.13 8.68
C SER A 38 -2.69 -7.20 7.62
N THR A 39 -3.91 -7.29 7.08
CA THR A 39 -4.27 -8.26 6.05
C THR A 39 -4.79 -7.56 4.80
N ILE A 40 -4.19 -7.85 3.65
CA ILE A 40 -4.63 -7.39 2.34
C ILE A 40 -4.91 -8.62 1.47
N ASN A 41 -6.19 -8.85 1.16
CA ASN A 41 -6.64 -9.87 0.23
C ASN A 41 -7.20 -9.20 -1.03
N PHE A 42 -6.50 -9.39 -2.14
CA PHE A 42 -6.87 -8.82 -3.43
C PHE A 42 -7.19 -9.90 -4.46
N MET A 43 -8.08 -9.56 -5.39
CA MET A 43 -8.59 -10.45 -6.43
C MET A 43 -8.17 -10.01 -7.84
N GLY A 44 -7.69 -8.77 -7.98
CA GLY A 44 -7.36 -8.16 -9.26
C GLY A 44 -5.86 -7.93 -9.44
N GLU A 45 -5.50 -6.69 -9.72
CA GLU A 45 -4.18 -6.31 -10.23
C GLU A 45 -3.08 -6.36 -9.16
N TYR A 46 -3.31 -5.76 -7.99
CA TYR A 46 -2.29 -5.69 -6.95
C TYR A 46 -2.83 -5.58 -5.52
N GLY A 47 -2.02 -6.02 -4.55
CA GLY A 47 -2.26 -5.85 -3.13
C GLY A 47 -1.80 -4.47 -2.64
N VAL A 48 -0.56 -4.09 -2.94
CA VAL A 48 -0.01 -2.77 -2.62
C VAL A 48 0.67 -2.21 -3.85
N TYR A 49 0.37 -0.96 -4.21
CA TYR A 49 1.02 -0.23 -5.29
C TYR A 49 1.79 0.96 -4.72
N VAL A 50 3.08 1.05 -5.04
CA VAL A 50 3.97 2.14 -4.66
C VAL A 50 4.45 2.85 -5.92
N GLY A 51 3.87 4.02 -6.18
CA GLY A 51 4.22 4.84 -7.33
C GLY A 51 5.64 5.38 -7.28
N ASN A 52 6.18 5.72 -8.45
CA ASN A 52 7.54 6.27 -8.60
C ASN A 52 7.77 7.59 -7.84
N GLY A 53 6.69 8.30 -7.47
CA GLY A 53 6.73 9.51 -6.67
C GLY A 53 6.80 9.26 -5.16
N VAL A 54 6.87 8.01 -4.71
CA VAL A 54 6.98 7.64 -3.29
C VAL A 54 8.44 7.48 -2.90
N THR A 55 8.87 8.16 -1.84
CA THR A 55 10.29 8.13 -1.42
C THR A 55 10.63 6.85 -0.65
N SER A 56 9.72 6.32 0.17
CA SER A 56 9.91 5.08 0.90
C SER A 56 8.60 4.33 1.16
N ALA A 57 8.69 3.00 1.26
CA ALA A 57 7.57 2.16 1.69
C ALA A 57 8.07 1.12 2.70
N GLU A 58 7.34 0.96 3.79
CA GLU A 58 7.62 -0.04 4.84
C GLU A 58 6.35 -0.84 5.13
N LEU A 59 6.45 -2.16 4.97
CA LEU A 59 5.38 -3.09 5.27
C LEU A 59 5.92 -4.06 6.32
N ASN A 60 5.43 -3.95 7.55
CA ASN A 60 5.87 -4.76 8.67
C ASN A 60 4.70 -5.54 9.25
N ASP A 61 4.84 -6.85 9.44
CA ASP A 61 3.74 -7.70 9.94
C ASP A 61 2.45 -7.57 9.09
N VAL A 62 2.61 -7.66 7.76
CA VAL A 62 1.52 -7.55 6.78
C VAL A 62 1.41 -8.84 5.98
N THR A 63 0.22 -9.42 5.96
CA THR A 63 -0.12 -10.56 5.10
C THR A 63 -0.81 -10.06 3.84
N ILE A 64 -0.19 -10.27 2.68
CA ILE A 64 -0.78 -9.93 1.38
C ILE A 64 -1.05 -11.21 0.59
N THR A 65 -2.31 -11.43 0.22
CA THR A 65 -2.76 -12.63 -0.52
C THR A 65 -3.51 -12.25 -1.78
N GLY A 66 -3.19 -12.92 -2.89
CA GLY A 66 -3.82 -12.74 -4.19
C GLY A 66 -4.35 -14.05 -4.74
N LYS A 67 -5.59 -14.08 -5.27
CA LYS A 67 -6.17 -15.31 -5.86
C LYS A 67 -5.87 -15.52 -7.35
N ASN A 68 -5.27 -14.55 -8.03
CA ASN A 68 -5.06 -14.55 -9.49
C ASN A 68 -3.62 -14.17 -9.86
N LYS A 69 -3.36 -13.82 -11.14
CA LYS A 69 -2.06 -13.41 -11.68
C LYS A 69 -1.60 -11.99 -11.26
N GLY A 70 -2.22 -11.39 -10.25
CA GLY A 70 -1.87 -10.05 -9.78
C GLY A 70 -0.63 -10.05 -8.88
N MET A 71 -0.10 -8.87 -8.60
CA MET A 71 1.14 -8.70 -7.85
C MET A 71 0.87 -8.35 -6.38
N GLY A 72 1.51 -9.05 -5.44
CA GLY A 72 1.36 -8.73 -4.01
C GLY A 72 1.76 -7.28 -3.69
N VAL A 73 2.96 -6.89 -4.15
CA VAL A 73 3.47 -5.51 -4.09
C VAL A 73 3.98 -5.13 -5.47
N TYR A 74 3.49 -4.02 -6.02
CA TYR A 74 3.84 -3.46 -7.32
C TYR A 74 4.48 -2.09 -7.19
#